data_AF-A0A372H070-F1
#
_entry.id   AF-A0A372H070-F1
#
_cell.length_a   1.000
_cell.length_b   1.000
_cell.length_c   1.000
_cell.angle_alpha   90.00
_cell.angle_beta   90.00
_cell.angle_gamma   90.00
#
_symmetry.space_group_name_H-M   'P 1'
#
loop_
_entity.id
_entity.type
_entity.pdbx_description
1 polymer ?
#
loop_
_entity_poly.entity_id
_entity_poly.type
_entity_poly.pdbx_seq_one_letter_code
_entity_poly.pdbx_strand_id
1 'polypeptide(L)'
;MKISKLLFIVMALLSFNLHFAQETEEEDQLSLDQGPISSQFEYISIKSGNYRADGVRYEVVKELNLEKLRQNVLDSINAFNKKVNELNSTITGHVETIESLNKKLEETTNKLAEVTEEKDSMSFLGILVSKGTYNFILWTIIVALLLFLLFFIYKFRNSNILTQEAKSTLAEVETEYEDHRRRALEREQKISRQLQDEINKHKKPK
;
A
#
# COMPACT_ATOMS: atom_id res chain seq x y z
N MET A 1 -45.95 -19.97 21.01
CA MET A 1 -45.10 -20.92 20.25
C MET A 1 -43.58 -20.66 20.31
N LYS A 2 -43.10 -19.44 20.59
CA LYS A 2 -41.64 -19.16 20.67
C LYS A 2 -41.04 -19.51 22.05
N ILE A 3 -41.76 -19.27 23.14
CA ILE A 3 -41.32 -19.61 24.51
C ILE A 3 -41.16 -21.13 24.73
N SER A 4 -42.08 -21.95 24.21
CA SER A 4 -42.02 -23.40 24.38
C SER A 4 -40.83 -24.03 23.63
N LYS A 5 -40.44 -23.44 22.49
CA LYS A 5 -39.23 -23.84 21.76
C LYS A 5 -37.95 -23.47 22.51
N LEU A 6 -37.94 -22.30 23.16
CA LEU A 6 -36.80 -21.87 23.98
C LEU A 6 -36.59 -22.80 25.19
N LEU A 7 -37.68 -23.23 25.83
CA LEU A 7 -37.63 -24.12 27.00
C LEU A 7 -37.09 -25.51 26.63
N PHE A 8 -37.45 -26.02 25.44
CA PHE A 8 -36.88 -27.27 24.92
C PHE A 8 -35.37 -27.18 24.65
N ILE A 9 -34.89 -26.03 24.16
CA ILE A 9 -33.45 -25.80 23.90
C ILE A 9 -32.67 -25.75 25.21
N VAL A 10 -33.21 -25.08 26.23
CA VAL A 10 -32.58 -25.01 27.57
C VAL A 10 -32.52 -26.41 28.20
N MET A 11 -33.58 -27.21 28.09
CA MET A 11 -33.60 -28.58 28.61
C MET A 11 -32.57 -29.48 27.92
N ALA A 12 -32.41 -29.35 26.59
CA ALA A 12 -31.41 -30.10 25.82
C ALA A 12 -29.96 -29.75 26.23
N LEU A 13 -29.68 -28.48 26.52
CA LEU A 13 -28.37 -28.01 26.99
C LEU A 13 -28.05 -28.53 28.41
N LEU A 14 -29.05 -28.63 29.29
CA LEU A 14 -28.88 -29.20 30.63
C LEU A 14 -28.58 -30.70 30.60
N SER A 15 -29.23 -31.47 29.71
CA SER A 15 -28.95 -32.91 29.57
C SER A 15 -27.55 -33.22 29.02
N PHE A 16 -26.96 -32.31 28.22
CA PHE A 16 -25.63 -32.52 27.67
C PHE A 16 -24.53 -32.44 28.74
N ASN A 17 -24.73 -31.63 29.79
CA ASN A 17 -23.77 -31.51 30.89
C ASN A 17 -23.72 -32.76 31.79
N LEU A 18 -24.84 -33.49 31.93
CA LEU A 18 -24.88 -34.72 32.73
C LEU A 18 -24.06 -35.86 32.11
N HIS A 19 -23.84 -35.85 30.79
CA HIS A 19 -23.07 -36.90 30.13
C HIS A 19 -21.55 -36.73 30.25
N PHE A 20 -21.07 -35.49 30.46
CA PHE A 20 -19.64 -35.17 30.64
C PHE A 20 -19.16 -35.31 32.09
N ALA A 21 -20.05 -35.56 33.06
CA ALA A 21 -19.70 -35.65 34.48
C ALA A 21 -19.40 -37.08 34.97
N GLN A 22 -19.43 -38.09 34.10
CA GLN A 22 -19.11 -39.46 34.46
C GLN A 22 -17.61 -39.71 34.25
N GLU A 23 -16.80 -39.17 35.15
CA GLU A 23 -15.40 -39.54 35.30
C GLU A 23 -15.38 -40.86 36.08
N THR A 24 -15.11 -41.96 35.38
CA THR A 24 -14.94 -43.28 36.00
C THR A 24 -13.67 -43.20 36.84
N GLU A 25 -13.79 -43.10 38.16
CA GLU A 25 -12.68 -43.35 39.08
C GLU A 25 -12.26 -44.81 38.92
N GLU A 26 -11.28 -45.08 38.06
CA GLU A 26 -10.53 -46.33 38.09
C GLU A 26 -9.80 -46.36 39.44
N GLU A 27 -10.24 -47.21 40.36
CA GLU A 27 -9.46 -47.52 41.57
C GLU A 27 -8.05 -47.92 41.13
N ASP A 28 -7.06 -47.07 41.40
CA ASP A 28 -5.65 -47.32 41.16
C ASP A 28 -5.24 -48.60 41.91
N GLN A 29 -5.30 -49.74 41.24
CA GLN A 29 -4.76 -50.98 41.77
C GLN A 29 -3.25 -50.81 41.91
N LEU A 30 -2.81 -50.54 43.14
CA LEU A 30 -1.40 -50.47 43.50
C LEU A 30 -0.69 -51.75 43.05
N SER A 31 0.10 -51.63 42.00
CA SER A 31 0.79 -52.72 41.33
C SER A 31 2.22 -52.31 41.01
N LEU A 32 3.12 -53.29 41.01
CA LEU A 32 4.50 -53.08 40.55
C LEU A 32 4.63 -53.17 39.01
N ASP A 33 3.59 -53.71 38.37
CA ASP A 33 3.62 -54.10 36.96
C ASP A 33 2.81 -53.15 36.08
N GLN A 34 1.99 -52.30 36.70
CA GLN A 34 1.06 -51.39 36.04
C GLN A 34 0.94 -50.09 36.83
N GLY A 35 0.70 -49.00 36.11
CA GLY A 35 0.51 -47.67 36.69
C GLY A 35 1.79 -46.81 36.74
N PRO A 36 1.65 -45.55 37.17
CA PRO A 36 2.75 -44.59 37.25
C PRO A 36 3.83 -45.03 38.25
N ILE A 37 5.05 -44.53 38.09
CA ILE A 37 6.14 -44.84 39.04
C ILE A 37 5.75 -44.51 40.49
N SER A 38 4.94 -43.48 40.70
CA SER A 38 4.40 -43.12 42.02
C SER A 38 3.61 -44.25 42.66
N SER A 39 2.71 -44.90 41.90
CA SER A 39 1.90 -46.01 42.43
C SER A 39 2.76 -47.25 42.70
N GLN A 40 3.78 -47.50 41.89
CA GLN A 40 4.75 -48.58 42.11
C GLN A 40 5.59 -48.35 43.37
N PHE A 41 5.97 -47.10 43.64
CA PHE A 41 6.71 -46.71 44.84
C PHE A 41 5.84 -46.90 46.10
N GLU A 42 4.58 -46.48 46.03
CA GLU A 42 3.60 -46.64 47.10
C GLU A 42 3.28 -48.11 47.36
N TYR A 43 3.16 -48.93 46.31
CA TYR A 43 3.01 -50.38 46.42
C TYR A 43 4.17 -51.02 47.21
N ILE A 44 5.42 -50.63 46.92
CA ILE A 44 6.59 -51.11 47.67
C ILE A 44 6.54 -50.63 49.13
N SER A 45 6.15 -49.38 49.37
CA SER A 45 6.07 -48.81 50.71
C SER A 45 5.01 -49.48 51.59
N ILE A 46 3.90 -49.96 51.01
CA ILE A 46 2.83 -50.64 51.75
C ILE A 46 3.14 -52.12 51.94
N LYS A 47 3.79 -52.76 50.95
CA LYS A 47 4.08 -54.20 50.97
C LYS A 47 5.38 -54.55 51.70
N SER A 48 6.17 -53.56 52.08
CA SER A 48 7.40 -53.74 52.85
C SER A 48 7.11 -54.28 54.26
N GLY A 49 8.06 -55.04 54.79
CA GLY A 49 7.95 -55.65 56.11
C GLY A 49 8.58 -54.78 57.19
N ASN A 50 7.90 -54.57 58.30
CA ASN A 50 8.45 -53.83 59.42
C ASN A 50 9.64 -54.58 60.07
N TYR A 51 10.79 -53.92 60.16
CA TYR A 51 11.97 -54.39 60.89
C TYR A 51 12.43 -53.31 61.86
N ARG A 52 12.89 -53.71 63.05
CA ARG A 52 13.41 -52.79 64.06
C ARG A 52 14.74 -53.30 64.58
N ALA A 53 15.74 -52.43 64.53
CA ALA A 53 17.05 -52.65 65.13
C ALA A 53 17.51 -51.33 65.77
N ASP A 54 18.13 -51.41 66.95
CA ASP A 54 18.73 -50.26 67.65
C ASP A 54 17.81 -49.03 67.82
N GLY A 55 16.51 -49.24 68.03
CA GLY A 55 15.52 -48.17 68.18
C GLY A 55 15.10 -47.48 66.88
N VAL A 56 15.62 -47.91 65.72
CA VAL A 56 15.28 -47.39 64.39
C VAL A 56 14.31 -48.35 63.70
N ARG A 57 13.31 -47.78 63.02
CA ARG A 57 12.36 -48.54 62.20
C ARG A 57 12.86 -48.59 60.75
N TYR A 58 12.95 -49.78 60.22
CA TYR A 58 13.30 -50.07 58.84
C TYR A 58 12.14 -50.78 58.16
N GLU A 59 12.05 -50.62 56.85
CA GLU A 59 11.12 -51.35 56.01
C GLU A 59 11.91 -52.31 55.12
N VAL A 60 11.61 -53.61 55.25
CA VAL A 60 12.26 -54.69 54.50
C VAL A 60 11.54 -54.85 53.18
N VAL A 61 12.22 -54.49 52.11
CA VAL A 61 11.74 -54.65 50.75
C VAL A 61 12.41 -55.87 50.13
N LYS A 62 11.66 -56.65 49.34
CA LYS A 62 12.23 -57.73 48.53
C LYS A 62 13.16 -57.13 47.48
N GLU A 63 14.38 -57.66 47.37
CA GLU A 63 15.37 -57.20 46.41
C GLU A 63 14.84 -57.20 44.96
N LEU A 64 14.10 -58.25 44.58
CA LEU A 64 13.44 -58.35 43.27
C LEU A 64 12.49 -57.17 42.97
N ASN A 65 11.78 -56.65 43.99
CA ASN A 65 10.85 -55.54 43.80
C ASN A 65 11.61 -54.22 43.60
N LEU A 66 12.70 -54.01 44.34
CA LEU A 66 13.57 -52.83 44.16
C LEU A 66 14.23 -52.83 42.79
N GLU A 67 14.73 -53.98 42.34
CA GLU A 67 15.34 -54.13 41.02
C GLU A 67 14.33 -53.89 39.89
N LYS A 68 13.10 -54.39 40.03
CA LYS A 68 12.02 -54.13 39.07
C LYS A 68 11.60 -52.66 39.04
N LEU A 69 11.46 -52.01 40.20
CA LEU A 69 11.21 -50.56 40.26
C LEU A 69 12.34 -49.77 39.59
N ARG A 70 13.60 -50.14 39.83
CA ARG A 70 14.77 -49.51 39.19
C ARG A 70 14.70 -49.62 37.68
N GLN A 71 14.34 -50.79 37.14
CA GLN A 71 14.17 -51.01 35.70
C GLN A 71 13.04 -50.14 35.14
N ASN A 72 11.87 -50.12 35.78
CA ASN A 72 10.73 -49.30 35.35
C ASN A 72 11.04 -47.79 35.36
N VAL A 73 11.82 -47.33 36.34
CA VAL A 73 12.31 -45.95 36.43
C VAL A 73 13.24 -45.63 35.25
N LEU A 74 14.23 -46.50 34.98
CA LEU A 74 15.14 -46.32 33.86
C LEU A 74 14.42 -46.32 32.52
N ASP A 75 13.46 -47.21 32.33
CA ASP A 75 12.64 -47.28 31.11
C ASP A 75 11.84 -45.99 30.90
N SER A 76 11.24 -45.45 31.97
CA SER A 76 10.50 -44.18 31.91
C SER A 76 11.41 -42.99 31.61
N ILE A 77 12.61 -42.95 32.19
CA ILE A 77 13.62 -41.92 31.90
C ILE A 77 14.07 -42.02 30.43
N ASN A 78 14.32 -43.24 29.94
CA ASN A 78 14.69 -43.46 28.55
C ASN A 78 13.58 -43.05 27.58
N ALA A 79 12.32 -43.36 27.90
CA ALA A 79 11.16 -42.94 27.13
C ALA A 79 11.02 -41.40 27.13
N PHE A 80 11.23 -40.76 28.28
CA PHE A 80 11.21 -39.29 28.38
C PHE A 80 12.33 -38.65 27.55
N ASN A 81 13.57 -39.15 27.67
CA ASN A 81 14.70 -38.66 26.88
C ASN A 81 14.48 -38.83 25.37
N LYS A 82 13.90 -39.95 24.94
CA LYS A 82 13.51 -40.17 23.54
C LYS A 82 12.50 -39.14 23.07
N LYS A 83 11.46 -38.88 23.87
CA LYS A 83 10.43 -37.87 23.56
C LYS A 83 11.01 -36.45 23.52
N VAL A 84 11.94 -36.13 24.42
CA VAL A 84 12.66 -34.84 24.41
C VAL A 84 13.48 -34.70 23.12
N ASN A 85 14.17 -35.75 22.68
CA ASN A 85 14.93 -35.72 21.42
C ASN A 85 14.01 -35.56 20.19
N GLU A 86 12.88 -36.26 20.16
CA GLU A 86 11.87 -36.11 19.10
C GLU A 86 11.28 -34.69 19.06
N LEU A 87 10.95 -34.13 20.22
CA LEU A 87 10.48 -32.74 20.35
C LEU A 87 11.54 -31.74 19.90
N ASN A 88 12.79 -31.90 20.32
CA ASN A 88 13.90 -31.05 19.88
C ASN A 88 14.10 -31.11 18.37
N SER A 89 14.05 -32.30 17.76
CA SER A 89 14.12 -32.46 16.31
C SER A 89 12.95 -31.80 15.58
N THR A 90 11.75 -31.85 16.17
CA THR A 90 10.57 -31.16 15.63
C THR A 90 10.72 -29.64 15.72
N ILE A 91 11.23 -29.14 16.85
CA ILE A 91 11.51 -27.72 17.07
C ILE A 91 12.55 -27.21 16.08
N THR A 92 13.65 -27.94 15.85
CA THR A 92 14.66 -27.54 14.86
C THR A 92 14.06 -27.47 13.46
N GLY A 93 13.20 -28.43 13.08
CA GLY A 93 12.50 -28.40 11.79
C GLY A 93 11.52 -27.22 11.67
N HIS A 94 10.83 -26.85 12.74
CA HIS A 94 9.98 -25.67 12.77
C HIS A 94 10.78 -24.37 12.66
N VAL A 95 11.94 -24.26 13.33
CA VAL A 95 12.83 -23.10 13.22
C VAL A 95 13.33 -22.92 11.79
N GLU A 96 13.82 -23.99 11.15
CA GLU A 96 14.24 -23.96 9.73
C GLU A 96 13.09 -23.51 8.81
N THR A 97 11.87 -24.01 9.06
CA THR A 97 10.70 -23.62 8.28
C THR A 97 10.36 -22.13 8.48
N ILE A 98 10.40 -21.63 9.72
CA ILE A 98 10.16 -20.23 10.05
C ILE A 98 11.19 -19.33 9.38
N GLU A 99 12.48 -19.69 9.44
CA GLU A 99 13.54 -18.95 8.75
C GLU A 99 13.31 -18.92 7.24
N SER A 100 12.93 -20.05 6.64
CA SER A 100 12.62 -20.13 5.20
C SER A 100 11.42 -19.27 4.81
N LEU A 101 10.38 -19.22 5.67
CA LEU A 101 9.18 -18.42 5.44
C LEU A 101 9.48 -16.93 5.61
N ASN A 102 10.25 -16.54 6.63
CA ASN A 102 10.67 -15.16 6.83
C ASN A 102 11.52 -14.67 5.65
N LYS A 103 12.46 -15.49 5.17
CA LYS A 103 13.24 -15.17 3.97
C LYS A 103 12.36 -14.98 2.73
N LYS A 104 11.40 -15.88 2.50
CA LYS A 104 10.43 -15.73 1.39
C LYS A 104 9.56 -14.49 1.54
N LEU A 105 9.17 -14.14 2.77
CA LEU A 105 8.38 -12.95 3.05
C LEU A 105 9.20 -11.68 2.75
N GLU A 106 10.45 -11.64 3.20
CA GLU A 106 11.39 -10.55 2.87
C GLU A 106 11.62 -10.42 1.36
N GLU A 107 11.89 -11.54 0.66
CA GLU A 107 12.03 -11.52 -0.80
C GLU A 107 10.76 -11.05 -1.51
N THR A 108 9.58 -11.46 -1.02
CA THR A 108 8.30 -11.09 -1.64
C THR A 108 7.95 -9.63 -1.35
N THR A 109 8.23 -9.12 -0.15
CA THR A 109 8.00 -7.71 0.21
C THR A 109 8.94 -6.79 -0.55
N ASN A 110 10.21 -7.18 -0.71
CA ASN A 110 11.17 -6.45 -1.55
C ASN A 110 10.73 -6.44 -3.02
N LYS A 111 10.32 -7.58 -3.58
CA LYS A 111 9.76 -7.63 -4.94
C LYS A 111 8.50 -6.80 -5.09
N LEU A 112 7.62 -6.77 -4.08
CA LEU A 112 6.40 -5.96 -4.12
C LEU A 112 6.74 -4.47 -4.08
N ALA A 113 7.72 -4.06 -3.27
CA ALA A 113 8.22 -2.68 -3.26
C ALA A 113 8.81 -2.30 -4.62
N GLU A 114 9.68 -3.13 -5.18
CA GLU A 114 10.28 -2.93 -6.51
C GLU A 114 9.22 -2.85 -7.62
N VAL A 115 8.27 -3.80 -7.65
CA VAL A 115 7.17 -3.79 -8.63
C VAL A 115 6.25 -2.59 -8.42
N THR A 116 6.04 -2.12 -7.19
CA THR A 116 5.24 -0.92 -6.92
C THR A 116 5.96 0.33 -7.43
N GLU A 117 7.26 0.45 -7.20
CA GLU A 117 8.08 1.54 -7.75
C GLU A 117 8.11 1.51 -9.28
N GLU A 118 8.30 0.33 -9.89
CA GLU A 118 8.25 0.17 -11.35
C GLU A 118 6.86 0.51 -11.90
N LYS A 119 5.79 -0.03 -11.31
CA LYS A 119 4.40 0.21 -11.74
C LYS A 119 3.99 1.66 -11.63
N ASP A 120 4.43 2.36 -10.59
CA ASP A 120 4.10 3.77 -10.38
C ASP A 120 5.07 4.71 -11.11
N SER A 121 6.07 4.17 -11.79
CA SER A 121 6.91 4.93 -12.71
C SER A 121 6.41 4.84 -14.16
N MET A 122 6.62 5.91 -14.92
CA MET A 122 6.44 5.99 -16.36
C MET A 122 7.70 6.62 -16.95
N SER A 123 8.16 6.12 -18.09
CA SER A 123 9.31 6.71 -18.79
C SER A 123 8.91 8.02 -19.46
N PHE A 124 9.54 9.13 -19.05
CA PHE A 124 9.43 10.43 -19.69
C PHE A 124 10.82 10.89 -20.12
N LEU A 125 11.03 11.05 -21.43
CA LEU A 125 12.31 11.45 -22.03
C LEU A 125 13.51 10.58 -21.59
N GLY A 126 13.29 9.28 -21.37
CA GLY A 126 14.34 8.33 -20.98
C GLY A 126 14.60 8.23 -19.47
N ILE A 127 13.88 8.99 -18.64
CA ILE A 127 13.95 8.93 -17.17
C ILE A 127 12.65 8.32 -16.64
N LEU A 128 12.74 7.41 -15.66
CA LEU A 128 11.58 6.92 -14.91
C LEU A 128 11.07 8.02 -13.97
N VAL A 129 9.82 8.41 -14.12
CA VAL A 129 9.18 9.44 -13.28
C VAL A 129 7.87 8.90 -12.73
N SER A 130 7.51 9.24 -11.50
CA SER A 130 6.24 8.77 -10.92
C SER A 130 5.03 9.20 -11.77
N LYS A 131 3.95 8.41 -11.80
CA LYS A 131 2.70 8.74 -12.53
C LYS A 131 2.11 10.08 -12.09
N GLY A 132 2.21 10.41 -10.80
CA GLY A 132 1.78 11.70 -10.27
C GLY A 132 2.57 12.86 -10.88
N THR A 133 3.89 12.75 -10.88
CA THR A 133 4.79 13.74 -11.49
C THR A 133 4.60 13.83 -12.99
N TYR A 134 4.42 12.70 -13.69
CA TYR A 134 4.14 12.67 -15.13
C TYR A 134 2.87 13.44 -15.48
N ASN A 135 1.76 13.14 -14.80
CA ASN A 135 0.50 13.85 -15.01
C ASN A 135 0.64 15.34 -14.68
N PHE A 136 1.35 15.70 -13.61
CA PHE A 136 1.59 17.09 -13.26
C PHE A 136 2.38 17.84 -14.34
N ILE A 137 3.47 17.24 -14.85
CA ILE A 137 4.28 17.83 -15.92
C ILE A 137 3.45 17.98 -17.20
N LEU A 138 2.70 16.95 -17.61
CA LEU A 138 1.84 17.02 -18.79
C LEU A 138 0.81 18.14 -18.69
N TRP A 139 0.06 18.21 -17.59
CA TRP A 139 -0.94 19.25 -17.40
C TRP A 139 -0.31 20.64 -17.32
N THR A 140 0.87 20.77 -16.71
CA THR A 140 1.62 22.04 -16.69
C THR A 140 1.98 22.48 -18.11
N ILE A 141 2.48 21.57 -18.95
CA ILE A 141 2.80 21.87 -20.36
C ILE A 141 1.55 22.26 -21.14
N ILE A 142 0.44 21.53 -20.96
CA ILE A 142 -0.84 21.83 -21.61
C ILE A 142 -1.33 23.23 -21.21
N VAL A 143 -1.35 23.55 -19.92
CA VAL A 143 -1.78 24.86 -19.41
C VAL A 143 -0.85 25.97 -19.91
N ALA A 144 0.46 25.76 -19.88
CA ALA A 144 1.43 26.73 -20.37
C ALA A 144 1.23 27.03 -21.87
N LEU A 145 1.06 25.99 -22.70
CA LEU A 145 0.77 26.16 -24.13
C LEU A 145 -0.56 26.86 -24.37
N LEU A 146 -1.59 26.54 -23.59
CA LEU A 146 -2.90 27.18 -23.70
C LEU A 146 -2.81 28.67 -23.35
N LEU A 147 -2.10 29.03 -22.28
CA LEU A 147 -1.84 30.42 -21.92
C LEU A 147 -1.04 31.16 -23.00
N PHE A 148 -0.01 30.52 -23.56
CA PHE A 148 0.79 31.09 -24.65
C PHE A 148 -0.07 31.34 -25.91
N LEU A 149 -0.96 30.41 -26.23
CA LEU A 149 -1.88 30.52 -27.36
C LEU A 149 -2.88 31.66 -27.15
N LEU A 150 -3.49 31.77 -25.96
CA LEU A 150 -4.39 32.88 -25.63
C LEU A 150 -3.65 34.23 -25.68
N PHE A 151 -2.44 34.30 -25.14
CA PHE A 151 -1.60 35.48 -25.21
C PHE A 151 -1.29 35.88 -26.66
N PHE A 152 -0.94 34.90 -27.50
CA PHE A 152 -0.68 35.12 -28.92
C PHE A 152 -1.92 35.65 -29.65
N ILE A 153 -3.10 35.06 -29.43
CA ILE A 153 -4.36 35.52 -30.02
C ILE A 153 -4.66 36.95 -29.58
N TYR A 154 -4.51 37.26 -28.30
CA TYR A 154 -4.73 38.61 -27.77
C TYR A 154 -3.82 39.64 -28.45
N LYS A 155 -2.50 39.37 -28.52
CA LYS A 155 -1.53 40.25 -29.15
C LYS A 155 -1.76 40.39 -30.65
N PHE A 156 -2.12 39.29 -31.32
CA PHE A 156 -2.43 39.29 -32.75
C PHE A 156 -3.67 40.13 -33.07
N ARG A 157 -4.75 40.01 -32.29
CA ARG A 157 -5.96 40.82 -32.48
C ARG A 157 -5.68 42.31 -32.28
N ASN A 158 -4.96 42.68 -31.22
CA ASN A 158 -4.60 44.08 -30.98
C ASN A 158 -3.76 44.67 -32.13
N SER A 159 -2.77 43.90 -32.61
CA SER A 159 -1.93 44.31 -33.74
C SER A 159 -2.73 44.45 -35.04
N ASN A 160 -3.70 43.57 -35.27
CA ASN A 160 -4.52 43.61 -36.48
C ASN A 160 -5.47 44.82 -36.49
N ILE A 161 -6.02 45.21 -35.34
CA ILE A 161 -6.85 46.42 -35.21
C ILE A 161 -6.02 47.66 -35.53
N LEU A 162 -4.85 47.81 -34.91
CA LEU A 162 -3.95 48.94 -35.17
C LEU A 162 -3.53 49.02 -36.65
N THR A 163 -3.29 47.87 -37.28
CA THR A 163 -2.93 47.82 -38.71
C THR A 163 -4.10 48.25 -39.60
N GLN A 164 -5.33 47.88 -39.26
CA GLN A 164 -6.53 48.31 -40.00
C GLN A 164 -6.75 49.82 -39.85
N GLU A 165 -6.59 50.35 -38.63
CA GLU A 165 -6.71 51.79 -38.34
C GLU A 165 -5.65 52.59 -39.10
N ALA A 166 -4.38 52.14 -39.10
CA ALA A 166 -3.32 52.78 -39.86
C ALA A 166 -3.58 52.78 -41.37
N LYS A 167 -4.11 51.67 -41.92
CA LYS A 167 -4.52 51.59 -43.33
C LYS A 167 -5.67 52.55 -43.65
N SER A 168 -6.67 52.64 -42.77
CA SER A 168 -7.80 53.57 -42.92
C SER A 168 -7.33 55.02 -42.90
N THR A 169 -6.47 55.37 -41.94
CA THR A 169 -5.90 56.72 -41.81
C THR A 169 -5.06 57.09 -43.03
N LEU A 170 -4.27 56.14 -43.53
CA LEU A 170 -3.49 56.36 -44.76
C LEU A 170 -4.39 56.63 -45.96
N ALA A 171 -5.47 55.85 -46.12
CA ALA A 171 -6.43 56.07 -47.20
C ALA A 171 -7.14 57.44 -47.10
N GLU A 172 -7.47 57.89 -45.89
CA GLU A 172 -8.05 59.21 -45.62
C GLU A 172 -7.07 60.35 -45.96
N VAL A 173 -5.80 60.23 -45.54
CA VAL A 173 -4.75 61.21 -45.85
C VAL A 173 -4.46 61.26 -47.36
N GLU A 174 -4.46 60.11 -48.03
CA GLU A 174 -4.23 60.05 -49.48
C GLU A 174 -5.38 60.73 -50.24
N THR A 175 -6.63 60.50 -49.84
CA THR A 175 -7.79 61.21 -50.42
C THR A 175 -7.75 62.71 -50.14
N GLU A 176 -7.43 63.13 -48.91
CA GLU A 176 -7.28 64.55 -48.58
C GLU A 176 -6.14 65.22 -49.37
N TYR A 177 -5.02 64.50 -49.57
CA TYR A 177 -3.89 64.96 -50.35
C TYR A 177 -4.24 65.12 -51.84
N GLU A 178 -4.95 64.15 -52.42
CA GLU A 178 -5.45 64.25 -53.80
C GLU A 178 -6.41 65.43 -53.97
N ASP A 179 -7.34 65.63 -53.03
CA ASP A 179 -8.25 66.77 -53.03
C ASP A 179 -7.52 68.11 -52.85
N HIS A 180 -6.50 68.17 -51.98
CA HIS A 180 -5.66 69.35 -51.84
C HIS A 180 -4.88 69.64 -53.13
N ARG A 181 -4.29 68.61 -53.75
CA ARG A 181 -3.56 68.71 -55.02
C ARG A 181 -4.48 69.20 -56.14
N ARG A 182 -5.70 68.66 -56.23
CA ARG A 182 -6.71 69.11 -57.18
C ARG A 182 -7.06 70.58 -56.98
N ARG A 183 -7.35 70.99 -55.75
CA ARG A 183 -7.63 72.40 -55.40
C ARG A 183 -6.45 73.32 -55.67
N ALA A 184 -5.21 72.87 -55.46
CA ALA A 184 -4.00 73.64 -55.78
C ALA A 184 -3.86 73.84 -57.29
N LEU A 185 -4.02 72.78 -58.10
CA LEU A 185 -4.00 72.87 -59.56
C LEU A 185 -5.10 73.77 -60.10
N GLU A 186 -6.33 73.66 -59.57
CA GLU A 186 -7.44 74.53 -59.96
C GLU A 186 -7.13 76.01 -59.65
N ARG A 187 -6.48 76.30 -58.51
CA ARG A 187 -6.01 77.66 -58.17
C ARG A 187 -4.93 78.15 -59.13
N GLU A 188 -3.91 77.35 -59.41
CA GLU A 188 -2.84 77.71 -60.35
C GLU A 188 -3.38 77.96 -61.76
N GLN A 189 -4.27 77.09 -62.25
CA GLN A 189 -4.93 77.27 -63.53
C GLN A 189 -5.76 78.55 -63.57
N LYS A 190 -6.49 78.88 -62.50
CA LYS A 190 -7.27 80.12 -62.41
C LYS A 190 -6.38 81.35 -62.38
N ILE A 191 -5.28 81.33 -61.62
CA ILE A 191 -4.29 82.42 -61.57
C ILE A 191 -3.62 82.60 -62.93
N SER A 192 -3.23 81.51 -63.60
CA SER A 192 -2.61 81.56 -64.93
C SER A 192 -3.55 82.15 -65.97
N ARG A 193 -4.85 81.78 -65.94
CA ARG A 193 -5.88 82.41 -66.77
C ARG A 193 -6.02 83.90 -66.48
N GLN A 194 -6.11 84.29 -65.21
CA GLN A 194 -6.18 85.71 -64.80
C GLN A 194 -4.94 86.50 -65.25
N LEU A 195 -3.74 85.92 -65.13
CA LEU A 195 -2.49 86.52 -65.59
C LEU A 195 -2.49 86.72 -67.12
N GLN A 196 -2.93 85.72 -67.89
CA GLN A 196 -3.05 85.85 -69.34
C GLN A 196 -4.06 86.93 -69.74
N ASP A 197 -5.20 87.00 -69.04
CA ASP A 197 -6.20 88.05 -69.25
C ASP A 197 -5.61 89.44 -68.95
N GLU A 198 -4.83 89.60 -67.89
CA GLU A 198 -4.11 90.84 -67.60
C GLU A 198 -3.06 91.19 -68.68
N ILE A 199 -2.24 90.23 -69.11
CA ILE A 199 -1.25 90.44 -70.18
C ILE A 199 -1.93 90.87 -71.49
N ASN A 200 -3.03 90.21 -71.87
CA ASN A 200 -3.77 90.54 -73.07
C ASN A 200 -4.42 91.93 -72.99
N LYS A 201 -4.88 92.33 -71.81
CA LYS A 201 -5.43 93.68 -71.56
C LYS A 201 -4.37 94.78 -71.67
N HIS A 202 -3.11 94.50 -71.33
CA HIS A 202 -1.99 95.46 -71.43
C HIS A 202 -1.29 95.47 -72.80
N LYS A 203 -1.61 94.54 -73.71
CA LYS A 203 -1.05 94.49 -75.05
C LYS A 203 -1.82 95.44 -75.97
N LYS A 204 -1.28 96.63 -76.21
CA LYS A 204 -1.86 97.60 -77.16
C LYS A 204 -2.05 96.95 -78.54
N PRO A 205 -3.23 97.06 -79.17
CA PRO A 205 -3.41 96.62 -80.55
C PRO A 205 -2.54 97.50 -81.46
N LYS A 206 -1.78 96.82 -82.34
CA LYS A 206 -1.05 97.43 -83.46
C LYS A 206 -1.97 97.49 -84.67
#